data_AF-A0A925Q620-F1
#
_entry.id   AF-A0A925Q620-F1
#
_cell.length_a   1.000
_cell.length_b   1.000
_cell.length_c   1.000
_cell.angle_alpha   90.00
_cell.angle_beta   90.00
_cell.angle_gamma   90.00
#
_symmetry.space_group_name_H-M   'P 1'
#
loop_
_entity.id
_entity.type
_entity.pdbx_description
1 polymer ?
#
loop_
_entity_poly.entity_id
_entity_poly.type
_entity_poly.pdbx_seq_one_letter_code
_entity_poly.pdbx_strand_id
1 'polypeptide(L)'
;ATRPDESVAVLGGARTHLRAVRRALQERGVPFIGVKLEPLADVPVVRDLEALARALDSPLDRVAWLAVLRAPFVGLTLPDLTAVALAAGKACIPDAHGKGTPGLTPDGFERLMRAMRVLLSGWTERELEPRAHRVERVWLALGGASACPAAELPHARRFLDALDGDDQQRQRGRDPGMNRLMSKLHASDPAQPGAVALMTIHGAKGLEFDHVFVLGVGRRGRGDQSRLLNWLELPRARGRDLLLMAPIRSRGEEEDGADGDDINRFVRRLLRDRAKAERARQAYVALTRAKRTLHLYVHPRADEADGEVSYSGTKNSLLENLWSAIGDEVAGSEPVGEQGANEGVAVTPVTLQLRRRLVRQPRSVSPPPDVIARGEILQAGVEEEDLVFDWARQSARRIGTVVHEELERFARGALPAAESPTLAARLESRLRTLGLDPEGARDGANRALTAIRATLADERGRWLLDSRHRDAHSELALTGLRGGRIVNAVIDRIFIDESGTRWVVDFKTSPHEGGDLDAFLAAQALRYTPQLARYAELARELGPEPVRAGLYFPLLSAWREVPVD
;
A
#
# COMPACT_ATOMS: atom_id res chain seq x y z
N ALA A 1 20.86 32.14 -3.91
CA ALA A 1 21.53 30.97 -4.51
C ALA A 1 21.68 31.23 -6.01
N THR A 2 22.83 30.92 -6.60
CA THR A 2 23.21 31.35 -7.96
C THR A 2 22.48 30.60 -9.08
N ARG A 3 21.86 29.43 -8.81
CA ARG A 3 21.10 28.62 -9.79
C ARG A 3 20.01 27.76 -9.10
N PRO A 4 18.79 28.29 -8.89
CA PRO A 4 17.74 27.59 -8.14
C PRO A 4 17.06 26.43 -8.91
N ASP A 5 17.23 26.38 -10.24
CA ASP A 5 16.60 25.37 -11.10
C ASP A 5 17.46 24.12 -11.33
N GLU A 6 18.73 24.13 -10.89
CA GLU A 6 19.62 22.97 -11.02
C GLU A 6 19.23 21.89 -10.00
N SER A 7 19.09 20.66 -10.50
CA SER A 7 18.65 19.51 -9.71
C SER A 7 19.79 18.91 -8.89
N VAL A 8 19.54 18.64 -7.61
CA VAL A 8 20.53 18.09 -6.68
C VAL A 8 20.07 16.76 -6.10
N ALA A 9 20.93 15.75 -6.15
CA ALA A 9 20.68 14.45 -5.51
C ALA A 9 21.81 14.00 -4.58
N VAL A 10 21.43 13.35 -3.48
CA VAL A 10 22.33 12.65 -2.57
C VAL A 10 22.05 11.15 -2.65
N LEU A 11 23.04 10.38 -3.08
CA LEU A 11 22.96 8.95 -3.31
C LEU A 11 23.68 8.18 -2.20
N GLY A 12 22.96 7.27 -1.54
CA GLY A 12 23.51 6.37 -0.54
C GLY A 12 23.57 4.92 -1.02
N GLY A 13 24.62 4.18 -0.66
CA GLY A 13 24.67 2.73 -0.85
C GLY A 13 23.63 1.97 -0.01
N ALA A 14 23.28 2.50 1.17
CA ALA A 14 22.22 1.99 2.04
C ALA A 14 21.35 3.14 2.56
N ARG A 15 20.07 2.85 2.84
CA ARG A 15 19.11 3.83 3.38
C ARG A 15 19.57 4.45 4.70
N THR A 16 20.25 3.67 5.55
CA THR A 16 20.77 4.13 6.84
C THR A 16 21.75 5.29 6.69
N HIS A 17 22.52 5.34 5.60
CA HIS A 17 23.48 6.43 5.35
C HIS A 17 22.77 7.77 5.09
N LEU A 18 21.56 7.73 4.54
CA LEU A 18 20.79 8.92 4.17
C LEU A 18 20.01 9.50 5.37
N ARG A 19 19.82 8.73 6.44
CA ARG A 19 19.10 9.19 7.66
C ARG A 19 19.81 10.36 8.34
N ALA A 20 21.14 10.31 8.45
CA ALA A 20 21.92 11.38 9.05
C ALA A 20 21.86 12.68 8.22
N VAL A 21 21.94 12.55 6.90
CA VAL A 21 21.83 13.70 5.97
C VAL A 21 20.45 14.33 6.03
N ARG A 22 19.39 13.50 6.03
CA ARG A 22 18.02 14.00 6.22
C ARG A 22 17.91 14.86 7.46
N ARG A 23 18.39 14.37 8.61
CA ARG A 23 18.38 15.13 9.87
C ARG A 23 19.14 16.44 9.73
N ALA A 24 20.34 16.41 9.16
CA ALA A 24 21.16 17.60 8.98
C ALA A 24 20.52 18.65 8.04
N LEU A 25 19.78 18.20 7.01
CA LEU A 25 19.01 19.08 6.11
C LEU A 25 17.78 19.65 6.83
N GLN A 26 17.05 18.85 7.61
CA GLN A 26 15.94 19.32 8.44
C GLN A 26 16.37 20.40 9.43
N GLU A 27 17.46 20.17 10.18
CA GLU A 27 18.00 21.12 11.16
C GLU A 27 18.44 22.44 10.52
N ARG A 28 18.86 22.41 9.25
CA ARG A 28 19.27 23.59 8.47
C ARG A 28 18.16 24.21 7.64
N GLY A 29 16.93 23.67 7.71
CA GLY A 29 15.80 24.15 6.92
C GLY A 29 15.97 23.99 5.41
N VAL A 30 16.80 23.05 4.95
CA VAL A 30 16.99 22.78 3.53
C VAL A 30 15.89 21.84 3.06
N PRO A 31 15.11 22.20 2.03
CA PRO A 31 14.06 21.34 1.51
C PRO A 31 14.66 20.08 0.88
N PHE A 32 14.06 18.92 1.15
CA PHE A 32 14.50 17.63 0.60
C PHE A 32 13.30 16.71 0.32
N ILE A 33 13.51 15.75 -0.57
CA ILE A 33 12.54 14.70 -0.89
C ILE A 33 13.19 13.34 -0.65
N GLY A 34 12.68 12.59 0.33
CA GLY A 34 13.11 11.21 0.57
C GLY A 34 12.37 10.19 -0.29
N VAL A 35 13.02 9.60 -1.28
CA VAL A 35 12.42 8.53 -2.09
C VAL A 35 12.57 7.19 -1.38
N LYS A 36 11.47 6.70 -0.78
CA LYS A 36 11.41 5.40 -0.07
C LYS A 36 12.49 5.26 1.02
N LEU A 37 12.78 6.33 1.75
CA LEU A 37 13.87 6.34 2.75
C LEU A 37 13.42 5.91 4.12
N GLU A 38 12.24 6.36 4.54
CA GLU A 38 11.68 6.08 5.85
C GLU A 38 10.52 5.09 5.69
N PRO A 39 10.60 3.91 6.33
CA PRO A 39 9.45 3.04 6.48
C PRO A 39 8.29 3.83 7.07
N LEU A 40 7.08 3.66 6.53
CA LEU A 40 5.92 4.36 7.08
C LEU A 40 5.67 3.94 8.55
N ALA A 41 6.08 2.72 8.91
CA ALA A 41 6.10 2.20 10.28
C ALA A 41 6.96 3.00 11.27
N ASP A 42 7.89 3.83 10.79
CA ASP A 42 8.69 4.70 11.65
C ASP A 42 7.99 6.04 11.93
N VAL A 43 6.95 6.38 11.15
CA VAL A 43 6.19 7.60 11.34
C VAL A 43 5.28 7.47 12.58
N PRO A 44 5.43 8.39 13.55
CA PRO A 44 4.62 8.54 14.75
C PRO A 44 3.11 8.26 14.64
N VAL A 45 2.39 9.06 13.84
CA VAL A 45 0.94 8.91 13.66
C VAL A 45 0.58 7.53 13.09
N VAL A 46 1.46 6.98 12.26
CA VAL A 46 1.23 5.68 11.61
C VAL A 46 1.43 4.55 12.61
N ARG A 47 2.39 4.63 13.54
CA ARG A 47 2.51 3.68 14.65
C ARG A 47 1.26 3.67 15.53
N ASP A 48 0.72 4.86 15.81
CA ASP A 48 -0.49 4.98 16.61
C ASP A 48 -1.73 4.40 15.87
N LEU A 49 -1.84 4.65 14.56
CA LEU A 49 -2.90 4.09 13.70
C LEU A 49 -2.76 2.57 13.52
N GLU A 50 -1.54 2.06 13.37
CA GLU A 50 -1.25 0.63 13.31
C GLU A 50 -1.66 -0.07 14.61
N ALA A 51 -1.30 0.51 15.76
CA ALA A 51 -1.73 0.01 17.07
C ALA A 51 -3.26 0.04 17.19
N LEU A 52 -3.92 1.10 16.71
CA LEU A 52 -5.37 1.19 16.69
C LEU A 52 -6.00 0.10 15.82
N ALA A 53 -5.50 -0.10 14.60
CA ALA A 53 -5.97 -1.15 13.71
C ALA A 53 -5.83 -2.54 14.33
N ARG A 54 -4.69 -2.84 14.96
CA ARG A 54 -4.47 -4.12 15.66
C ARG A 54 -5.39 -4.31 16.86
N ALA A 55 -5.59 -3.27 17.68
CA ALA A 55 -6.48 -3.32 18.83
C ALA A 55 -7.94 -3.55 18.40
N LEU A 56 -8.36 -2.94 17.29
CA LEU A 56 -9.69 -3.11 16.69
C LEU A 56 -9.83 -4.35 15.80
N ASP A 57 -8.75 -5.09 15.54
CA ASP A 57 -8.75 -6.39 14.87
C ASP A 57 -8.75 -7.55 15.88
N SER A 58 -8.17 -7.36 17.08
CA SER A 58 -8.21 -8.36 18.15
C SER A 58 -8.16 -7.75 19.56
N PRO A 59 -9.10 -8.12 20.45
CA PRO A 59 -9.06 -7.72 21.86
C PRO A 59 -7.88 -8.37 22.60
N LEU A 60 -7.32 -9.45 22.05
CA LEU A 60 -6.22 -10.21 22.66
C LEU A 60 -4.86 -9.54 22.45
N ASP A 61 -4.73 -8.59 21.52
CA ASP A 61 -3.48 -7.86 21.32
C ASP A 61 -3.28 -6.80 22.41
N ARG A 62 -2.85 -7.26 23.59
CA ARG A 62 -2.61 -6.42 24.76
C ARG A 62 -1.64 -5.27 24.47
N VAL A 63 -0.62 -5.50 23.64
CA VAL A 63 0.38 -4.48 23.32
C VAL A 63 -0.25 -3.36 22.51
N ALA A 64 -1.07 -3.70 21.51
CA ALA A 64 -1.82 -2.72 20.72
C ALA A 64 -2.77 -1.89 21.59
N TRP A 65 -3.55 -2.52 22.48
CA TRP A 65 -4.45 -1.79 23.39
C TRP A 65 -3.72 -0.81 24.30
N LEU A 66 -2.62 -1.24 24.94
CA LEU A 66 -1.83 -0.36 25.80
C LEU A 66 -1.14 0.77 25.01
N ALA A 67 -0.70 0.50 23.78
CA ALA A 67 -0.13 1.51 22.90
C ALA A 67 -1.17 2.59 22.52
N VAL A 68 -2.40 2.20 22.19
CA VAL A 68 -3.51 3.13 21.92
C VAL A 68 -3.84 3.98 23.14
N LEU A 69 -3.92 3.37 24.33
CA LEU A 69 -4.18 4.11 25.57
C LEU A 69 -3.05 5.09 25.93
N ARG A 70 -1.81 4.79 25.54
CA ARG A 70 -0.65 5.67 25.69
C ARG A 70 -0.57 6.77 24.62
N ALA A 71 -1.20 6.56 23.47
CA ALA A 71 -1.11 7.45 22.31
C ALA A 71 -1.59 8.87 22.67
N PRO A 72 -1.10 9.92 21.97
CA PRO A 72 -1.36 11.33 22.33
C PRO A 72 -2.84 11.71 22.42
N PHE A 73 -3.68 11.04 21.64
CA PHE A 73 -5.12 11.27 21.63
C PHE A 73 -5.86 10.66 22.83
N VAL A 74 -5.28 9.68 23.55
CA VAL A 74 -5.79 9.22 24.87
C VAL A 74 -4.96 9.82 25.99
N GLY A 75 -3.66 9.54 25.98
CA GLY A 75 -2.66 10.14 26.84
C GLY A 75 -2.68 9.64 28.28
N LEU A 76 -2.92 8.34 28.53
CA LEU A 76 -2.68 7.76 29.85
C LEU A 76 -1.19 7.83 30.20
N THR A 77 -0.90 8.08 31.47
CA THR A 77 0.47 8.10 31.99
C THR A 77 0.99 6.67 32.17
N LEU A 78 2.31 6.50 32.32
CA LEU A 78 2.88 5.17 32.60
C LEU A 78 2.36 4.56 33.92
N PRO A 79 2.20 5.33 35.02
CA PRO A 79 1.51 4.83 36.21
C PRO A 79 0.07 4.36 35.94
N ASP A 80 -0.73 5.16 35.22
CA ASP A 80 -2.12 4.78 34.91
C ASP A 80 -2.17 3.52 34.02
N LEU A 81 -1.28 3.40 33.03
CA LEU A 81 -1.20 2.21 32.18
C LEU A 81 -0.80 0.97 32.97
N THR A 82 0.12 1.11 33.92
CA THR A 82 0.49 0.02 34.83
C THR A 82 -0.72 -0.42 35.65
N ALA A 83 -1.50 0.53 36.19
CA ALA A 83 -2.74 0.22 36.92
C ALA A 83 -3.76 -0.52 36.03
N VAL A 84 -3.97 -0.06 34.79
CA VAL A 84 -4.84 -0.76 33.80
C VAL A 84 -4.35 -2.18 33.52
N ALA A 85 -3.05 -2.36 33.28
CA ALA A 85 -2.47 -3.67 32.97
C ALA A 85 -2.55 -4.63 34.16
N LEU A 86 -2.31 -4.14 35.38
CA LEU A 86 -2.42 -4.93 36.62
C LEU A 86 -3.87 -5.33 36.89
N ALA A 87 -4.82 -4.41 36.76
CA ALA A 87 -6.24 -4.70 36.92
C ALA A 87 -6.74 -5.75 35.90
N ALA A 88 -6.19 -5.74 34.68
CA ALA A 88 -6.51 -6.75 33.67
C ALA A 88 -5.93 -8.13 33.98
N GLY A 89 -4.77 -8.21 34.64
CA GLY A 89 -4.13 -9.48 34.99
C GLY A 89 -3.90 -10.36 33.76
N LYS A 90 -4.64 -11.48 33.64
CA LYS A 90 -4.63 -12.38 32.47
C LYS A 90 -5.76 -12.12 31.46
N ALA A 91 -6.77 -11.34 31.82
CA ALA A 91 -7.87 -10.98 30.93
C ALA A 91 -7.43 -9.99 29.83
N CYS A 92 -8.23 -9.85 28.78
CA CYS A 92 -7.98 -8.81 27.79
C CYS A 92 -8.26 -7.41 28.38
N ILE A 93 -7.62 -6.37 27.82
CA ILE A 93 -7.80 -4.99 28.32
C ILE A 93 -9.26 -4.53 28.24
N PRO A 94 -10.00 -4.79 27.14
CA PRO A 94 -11.44 -4.50 27.06
C PRO A 94 -12.28 -5.07 28.20
N ASP A 95 -12.11 -6.36 28.52
CA ASP A 95 -12.91 -7.05 29.54
C ASP A 95 -12.59 -6.56 30.96
N ALA A 96 -11.34 -6.16 31.18
CA ALA A 96 -10.86 -5.71 32.48
C ALA A 96 -11.45 -4.35 32.89
N HIS A 97 -11.73 -3.49 31.91
CA HIS A 97 -12.18 -2.12 32.15
C HIS A 97 -13.46 -2.06 33.00
N GLY A 98 -14.41 -2.97 32.77
CA GLY A 98 -15.69 -3.00 33.49
C GLY A 98 -15.61 -3.42 34.96
N LYS A 99 -14.46 -3.92 35.43
CA LYS A 99 -14.27 -4.44 36.79
C LYS A 99 -13.67 -3.41 37.76
N GLY A 100 -13.41 -2.20 37.27
CA GLY A 100 -12.71 -1.15 38.01
C GLY A 100 -11.19 -1.28 37.92
N THR A 101 -10.48 -0.15 38.05
CA THR A 101 -9.02 -0.09 37.89
C THR A 101 -8.41 0.60 39.11
N PRO A 102 -8.05 -0.17 40.16
CA PRO A 102 -7.43 0.39 41.36
C PRO A 102 -6.10 1.09 41.03
N GLY A 103 -5.84 2.24 41.66
CA GLY A 103 -4.60 3.00 41.46
C GLY A 103 -4.59 3.93 40.25
N LEU A 104 -5.72 4.05 39.53
CA LEU A 104 -5.87 5.01 38.44
C LEU A 104 -6.07 6.43 38.98
N THR A 105 -5.39 7.40 38.40
CA THR A 105 -5.59 8.82 38.76
C THR A 105 -6.98 9.31 38.30
N PRO A 106 -7.54 10.38 38.90
CA PRO A 106 -8.80 10.97 38.41
C PRO A 106 -8.75 11.44 36.94
N ASP A 107 -7.59 11.91 36.47
CA ASP A 107 -7.38 12.25 35.05
C ASP A 107 -7.30 10.99 34.18
N GLY A 108 -6.57 9.96 34.63
CA GLY A 108 -6.47 8.66 33.97
C GLY A 108 -7.82 7.97 33.83
N PHE A 109 -8.66 8.03 34.86
CA PHE A 109 -10.01 7.45 34.86
C PHE A 109 -10.90 8.06 33.79
N GLU A 110 -11.01 9.39 33.73
CA GLU A 110 -11.85 10.04 32.72
C GLU A 110 -11.35 9.78 31.29
N ARG A 111 -10.03 9.80 31.08
CA ARG A 111 -9.43 9.48 29.77
C ARG A 111 -9.71 8.04 29.35
N LEU A 112 -9.57 7.10 30.29
CA LEU A 112 -9.85 5.69 30.06
C LEU A 112 -11.33 5.48 29.72
N MET A 113 -12.26 5.99 30.53
CA MET A 113 -13.71 5.87 30.28
C MET A 113 -14.10 6.46 28.91
N ARG A 114 -13.57 7.64 28.57
CA ARG A 114 -13.82 8.28 27.27
C ARG A 114 -13.29 7.42 26.12
N ALA A 115 -12.05 6.96 26.21
CA ALA A 115 -11.42 6.17 25.16
C ALA A 115 -12.11 4.82 24.98
N MET A 116 -12.40 4.12 26.08
CA MET A 116 -13.04 2.80 26.07
C MET A 116 -14.44 2.86 25.46
N ARG A 117 -15.22 3.92 25.72
CA ARG A 117 -16.53 4.10 25.08
C ARG A 117 -16.43 4.11 23.55
N VAL A 118 -15.45 4.80 22.98
CA VAL A 118 -15.26 4.91 21.52
C VAL A 118 -14.66 3.62 20.95
N LEU A 119 -13.64 3.06 21.61
CA LEU A 119 -12.96 1.84 21.16
C LEU A 119 -13.88 0.62 21.18
N LEU A 120 -14.73 0.48 22.21
CA LEU A 120 -15.68 -0.64 22.32
C LEU A 120 -16.83 -0.52 21.31
N SER A 121 -17.32 0.68 21.01
CA SER A 121 -18.28 0.90 19.92
C SER A 121 -17.67 0.49 18.58
N GLY A 122 -16.45 0.96 18.27
CA GLY A 122 -15.73 0.55 17.07
C GLY A 122 -15.55 -0.97 16.97
N TRP A 123 -15.18 -1.64 18.06
CA TRP A 123 -15.04 -3.10 18.09
C TRP A 123 -16.36 -3.86 17.91
N THR A 124 -17.44 -3.39 18.52
CA THR A 124 -18.76 -4.03 18.46
C THR A 124 -19.36 -3.90 17.06
N GLU A 125 -19.14 -2.76 16.41
CA GLU A 125 -19.62 -2.43 15.06
C GLU A 125 -18.68 -2.93 13.95
N ARG A 126 -17.66 -3.74 14.27
CA ARG A 126 -16.58 -4.11 13.33
C ARG A 126 -17.02 -4.82 12.04
N GLU A 127 -18.23 -5.37 12.03
CA GLU A 127 -18.81 -6.09 10.89
C GLU A 127 -19.68 -5.17 10.02
N LEU A 128 -19.93 -3.93 10.43
CA LEU A 128 -20.81 -2.99 9.73
C LEU A 128 -20.09 -2.14 8.67
N GLU A 129 -18.77 -2.06 8.73
CA GLU A 129 -17.97 -1.21 7.83
C GLU A 129 -16.58 -1.80 7.56
N PRO A 130 -15.93 -1.43 6.44
CA PRO A 130 -14.53 -1.78 6.18
C PRO A 130 -13.60 -1.37 7.33
N ARG A 131 -12.51 -2.12 7.53
CA ARG A 131 -11.59 -1.89 8.65
C ARG A 131 -10.91 -0.53 8.50
N ALA A 132 -10.55 -0.12 7.30
CA ALA A 132 -9.97 1.21 7.07
C ALA A 132 -10.88 2.35 7.56
N HIS A 133 -12.17 2.31 7.20
CA HIS A 133 -13.17 3.29 7.62
C HIS A 133 -13.38 3.27 9.13
N ARG A 134 -13.47 2.07 9.72
CA ARG A 134 -13.58 1.92 11.18
C ARG A 134 -12.41 2.55 11.92
N VAL A 135 -11.18 2.26 11.48
CA VAL A 135 -9.97 2.80 12.09
C VAL A 135 -9.95 4.32 11.97
N GLU A 136 -10.27 4.87 10.81
CA GLU A 136 -10.35 6.32 10.59
C GLU A 136 -11.42 6.97 11.49
N ARG A 137 -12.64 6.42 11.53
CA ARG A 137 -13.75 6.91 12.36
C ARG A 137 -13.39 6.92 13.84
N VAL A 138 -12.86 5.81 14.36
CA VAL A 138 -12.44 5.70 15.76
C VAL A 138 -11.30 6.66 16.07
N TRP A 139 -10.32 6.78 15.17
CA TRP A 139 -9.20 7.71 15.33
C TRP A 139 -9.67 9.16 15.39
N LEU A 140 -10.56 9.57 14.49
CA LEU A 140 -11.16 10.91 14.48
C LEU A 140 -12.00 11.17 15.73
N ALA A 141 -12.84 10.21 16.14
CA ALA A 141 -13.67 10.32 17.35
C ALA A 141 -12.85 10.43 18.65
N LEU A 142 -11.64 9.86 18.68
CA LEU A 142 -10.68 10.02 19.78
C LEU A 142 -9.91 11.35 19.74
N GLY A 143 -10.04 12.13 18.67
CA GLY A 143 -9.29 13.38 18.45
C GLY A 143 -7.89 13.15 17.87
N GLY A 144 -7.66 12.00 17.24
CA GLY A 144 -6.38 11.58 16.67
C GLY A 144 -5.74 12.60 15.73
N ALA A 145 -6.51 13.12 14.77
CA ALA A 145 -6.04 14.13 13.83
C ALA A 145 -5.62 15.44 14.52
N SER A 146 -6.32 15.84 15.59
CA SER A 146 -5.99 17.04 16.37
C SER A 146 -4.75 16.87 17.25
N ALA A 147 -4.40 15.63 17.62
CA ALA A 147 -3.21 15.31 18.39
C ALA A 147 -1.95 15.14 17.51
N CYS A 148 -2.13 15.12 16.20
CA CYS A 148 -1.11 14.88 15.18
C CYS A 148 -0.60 16.20 14.57
N PRO A 149 0.70 16.36 14.30
CA PRO A 149 1.20 17.46 13.48
C PRO A 149 0.58 17.44 12.08
N ALA A 150 0.26 18.62 11.52
CA ALA A 150 -0.32 18.72 10.17
C ALA A 150 0.55 18.07 9.08
N ALA A 151 1.89 18.13 9.24
CA ALA A 151 2.83 17.50 8.33
C ALA A 151 2.75 15.97 8.28
N GLU A 152 2.19 15.33 9.31
CA GLU A 152 2.05 13.87 9.38
C GLU A 152 0.68 13.37 8.86
N LEU A 153 -0.31 14.25 8.64
CA LEU A 153 -1.63 13.87 8.13
C LEU A 153 -1.57 13.16 6.76
N PRO A 154 -0.71 13.55 5.79
CA PRO A 154 -0.55 12.79 4.56
C PRO A 154 -0.05 11.35 4.78
N HIS A 155 0.75 11.10 5.82
CA HIS A 155 1.21 9.76 6.18
C HIS A 155 0.08 8.93 6.79
N ALA A 156 -0.76 9.54 7.64
CA ALA A 156 -1.97 8.91 8.15
C ALA A 156 -2.91 8.48 7.02
N ARG A 157 -3.17 9.39 6.06
CA ARG A 157 -4.02 9.08 4.90
C ARG A 157 -3.48 7.91 4.08
N ARG A 158 -2.17 7.91 3.79
CA ARG A 158 -1.51 6.80 3.08
C ARG A 158 -1.63 5.46 3.78
N PHE A 159 -1.56 5.44 5.11
CA PHE A 159 -1.79 4.21 5.87
C PHE A 159 -3.24 3.73 5.71
N LEU A 160 -4.22 4.62 5.83
CA LEU A 160 -5.64 4.30 5.67
C LEU A 160 -5.97 3.81 4.25
N ASP A 161 -5.45 4.46 3.21
CA ASP A 161 -5.63 4.02 1.81
C ASP A 161 -5.01 2.62 1.58
N ALA A 162 -3.85 2.36 2.20
CA ALA A 162 -3.21 1.05 2.12
C ALA A 162 -3.99 -0.04 2.88
N LEU A 163 -4.62 0.33 3.99
CA LEU A 163 -5.47 -0.56 4.78
C LEU A 163 -6.75 -0.92 4.02
N ASP A 164 -7.33 0.04 3.30
CA ASP A 164 -8.51 -0.19 2.44
C ASP A 164 -8.18 -1.13 1.28
N GLY A 165 -7.04 -0.92 0.61
CA GLY A 165 -6.55 -1.84 -0.41
C GLY A 165 -6.26 -3.25 0.09
N ASP A 166 -5.86 -3.41 1.36
CA ASP A 166 -5.66 -4.72 2.02
C ASP A 166 -7.00 -5.42 2.30
N ASP A 167 -8.03 -4.68 2.72
CA ASP A 167 -9.37 -5.21 2.98
C ASP A 167 -9.96 -5.83 1.70
N GLN A 168 -9.76 -5.20 0.54
CA GLN A 168 -10.16 -5.75 -0.76
C GLN A 168 -9.44 -7.07 -1.09
N GLN A 169 -8.19 -7.27 -0.66
CA GLN A 169 -7.47 -8.52 -0.86
C GLN A 169 -7.97 -9.63 0.08
N ARG A 170 -8.32 -9.28 1.33
CA ARG A 170 -8.90 -10.22 2.30
C ARG A 170 -10.24 -10.77 1.85
N GLN A 171 -11.10 -9.92 1.29
CA GLN A 171 -12.38 -10.36 0.69
C GLN A 171 -12.20 -11.38 -0.45
N ARG A 172 -11.01 -11.39 -1.08
CA ARG A 172 -10.60 -12.36 -2.11
C ARG A 172 -9.89 -13.60 -1.52
N GLY A 173 -9.97 -13.81 -0.21
CA GLY A 173 -9.37 -14.95 0.50
C GLY A 173 -7.86 -14.84 0.73
N ARG A 174 -7.26 -13.65 0.61
CA ARG A 174 -5.83 -13.43 0.84
C ARG A 174 -5.61 -12.52 2.03
N ASP A 175 -5.04 -13.04 3.12
CA ASP A 175 -4.59 -12.23 4.25
C ASP A 175 -3.06 -12.16 4.29
N PRO A 176 -2.44 -11.09 3.75
CA PRO A 176 -0.99 -10.91 3.83
C PRO A 176 -0.51 -10.54 5.24
N GLY A 177 -1.40 -10.10 6.15
CA GLY A 177 -1.08 -9.67 7.51
C GLY A 177 -0.50 -8.25 7.62
N MET A 178 -0.79 -7.57 8.74
CA MET A 178 -0.39 -6.17 9.01
C MET A 178 1.12 -5.91 8.85
N ASN A 179 1.97 -6.81 9.35
CA ASN A 179 3.43 -6.66 9.23
C ASN A 179 3.89 -6.61 7.75
N ARG A 180 3.26 -7.40 6.89
CA ARG A 180 3.57 -7.44 5.46
C ARG A 180 3.07 -6.19 4.74
N LEU A 181 1.89 -5.70 5.09
CA LEU A 181 1.39 -4.41 4.62
C LEU A 181 2.38 -3.30 4.96
N MET A 182 2.76 -3.17 6.23
CA MET A 182 3.66 -2.13 6.72
C MET A 182 5.05 -2.17 6.08
N SER A 183 5.60 -3.36 5.82
CA SER A 183 6.91 -3.51 5.16
C SER A 183 7.01 -2.90 3.75
N LYS A 184 5.87 -2.68 3.08
CA LYS A 184 5.82 -2.10 1.73
C LYS A 184 5.66 -0.57 1.75
N LEU A 185 5.17 -0.01 2.85
CA LEU A 185 4.81 1.40 2.95
C LEU A 185 6.02 2.24 3.34
N HIS A 186 6.15 3.40 2.69
CA HIS A 186 7.20 4.37 2.97
C HIS A 186 6.60 5.77 3.08
N ALA A 187 7.17 6.60 3.94
CA ALA A 187 6.85 8.02 4.01
C ALA A 187 7.21 8.71 2.68
N SER A 188 6.39 9.68 2.24
CA SER A 188 6.84 10.69 1.27
C SER A 188 6.86 12.03 1.94
N ASP A 189 7.95 12.73 1.72
CA ASP A 189 7.94 14.17 1.81
C ASP A 189 7.21 14.74 0.57
N PRO A 190 6.35 15.77 0.71
CA PRO A 190 5.71 16.42 -0.42
C PRO A 190 6.76 17.01 -1.37
N ALA A 191 6.50 16.97 -2.67
CA ALA A 191 7.41 17.54 -3.67
C ALA A 191 7.51 19.07 -3.46
N GLN A 192 8.73 19.56 -3.31
CA GLN A 192 9.03 20.99 -3.17
C GLN A 192 10.02 21.42 -4.25
N PRO A 193 9.80 22.54 -4.95
CA PRO A 193 10.77 23.10 -5.89
C PRO A 193 12.12 23.36 -5.21
N GLY A 194 13.22 23.01 -5.87
CA GLY A 194 14.58 23.16 -5.32
C GLY A 194 14.95 22.18 -4.21
N ALA A 195 14.11 21.18 -3.92
CA ALA A 195 14.40 20.20 -2.88
C ALA A 195 15.48 19.20 -3.29
N VAL A 196 16.37 18.89 -2.35
CA VAL A 196 17.42 17.88 -2.52
C VAL A 196 16.81 16.48 -2.56
N ALA A 197 17.06 15.73 -3.63
CA ALA A 197 16.56 14.37 -3.76
C ALA A 197 17.45 13.38 -3.00
N LEU A 198 16.93 12.77 -1.94
CA LEU A 198 17.63 11.75 -1.17
C LEU A 198 17.15 10.36 -1.60
N MET A 199 18.05 9.52 -2.13
CA MET A 199 17.70 8.18 -2.61
C MET A 199 18.87 7.20 -2.60
N THR A 200 18.56 5.91 -2.71
CA THR A 200 19.61 4.90 -2.88
C THR A 200 20.16 4.91 -4.31
N ILE A 201 21.41 4.46 -4.49
CA ILE A 201 22.01 4.30 -5.83
C ILE A 201 21.11 3.49 -6.78
N HIS A 202 20.46 2.44 -6.26
CA HIS A 202 19.50 1.63 -7.03
C HIS A 202 18.25 2.43 -7.43
N GLY A 203 17.74 3.29 -6.54
CA GLY A 203 16.58 4.13 -6.81
C GLY A 203 16.83 5.20 -7.86
N ALA A 204 18.10 5.57 -8.09
CA ALA A 204 18.50 6.56 -9.09
C ALA A 204 18.65 5.99 -10.51
N LYS A 205 18.48 4.67 -10.71
CA LYS A 205 18.63 4.05 -12.03
C LYS A 205 17.65 4.65 -13.04
N GLY A 206 18.15 5.22 -14.13
CA GLY A 206 17.36 5.87 -15.16
C GLY A 206 17.00 7.34 -14.86
N LEU A 207 17.45 7.88 -13.73
CA LEU A 207 17.34 9.30 -13.39
C LEU A 207 18.68 10.00 -13.62
N GLU A 208 18.66 11.32 -13.78
CA GLU A 208 19.85 12.16 -13.94
C GLU A 208 19.66 13.49 -13.21
N PHE A 209 20.73 14.01 -12.62
CA PHE A 209 20.72 15.25 -11.83
C PHE A 209 21.90 16.14 -12.22
N ASP A 210 21.76 17.45 -12.08
CA ASP A 210 22.85 18.40 -12.37
C ASP A 210 24.03 18.20 -11.43
N HIS A 211 23.73 18.01 -10.14
CA HIS A 211 24.71 17.80 -9.08
C HIS A 211 24.40 16.52 -8.30
N VAL A 212 25.39 15.64 -8.17
CA VAL A 212 25.25 14.36 -7.43
C VAL A 212 26.29 14.24 -6.34
N PHE A 213 25.83 13.94 -5.13
CA PHE A 213 26.65 13.67 -3.95
C PHE A 213 26.54 12.19 -3.60
N VAL A 214 27.62 11.42 -3.68
CA VAL A 214 27.62 9.98 -3.37
C VAL A 214 28.25 9.73 -2.01
N LEU A 215 27.48 9.13 -1.11
CA LEU A 215 27.86 8.91 0.29
C LEU A 215 28.13 7.44 0.61
N GLY A 216 29.10 7.23 1.51
CA GLY A 216 29.40 5.92 2.06
C GLY A 216 30.10 4.99 1.06
N VAL A 217 30.87 5.55 0.13
CA VAL A 217 31.61 4.81 -0.90
C VAL A 217 32.59 3.81 -0.27
N GLY A 218 33.23 4.19 0.84
CA GLY A 218 34.16 3.37 1.61
C GLY A 218 33.54 2.39 2.61
N ARG A 219 32.21 2.40 2.80
CA ARG A 219 31.57 1.48 3.75
C ARG A 219 31.40 0.09 3.15
N ARG A 220 31.65 -0.92 3.97
CA ARG A 220 31.46 -2.32 3.61
C ARG A 220 29.97 -2.59 3.37
N GLY A 221 29.65 -3.27 2.26
CA GLY A 221 28.30 -3.78 2.03
C GLY A 221 27.88 -4.78 3.13
N ARG A 222 26.57 -5.03 3.25
CA ARG A 222 26.06 -6.08 4.16
C ARG A 222 26.70 -7.41 3.74
N GLY A 223 27.44 -8.05 4.64
CA GLY A 223 28.07 -9.34 4.38
C GLY A 223 27.02 -10.39 4.01
N ASP A 224 27.38 -11.32 3.12
CA ASP A 224 26.49 -12.42 2.75
C ASP A 224 26.18 -13.22 4.02
N GLN A 225 24.90 -13.31 4.38
CA GLN A 225 24.50 -14.10 5.53
C GLN A 225 24.67 -15.58 5.17
N SER A 226 25.18 -16.38 6.10
CA SER A 226 25.24 -17.82 5.92
C SER A 226 23.83 -18.35 5.67
N ARG A 227 23.57 -18.82 4.44
CA ARG A 227 22.28 -19.41 4.07
C ARG A 227 22.25 -20.86 4.55
N LEU A 228 21.06 -21.30 4.96
CA LEU A 228 20.81 -22.72 5.27
C LEU A 228 20.94 -23.62 4.03
N LEU A 229 20.77 -23.04 2.84
CA LEU A 229 20.94 -23.71 1.56
C LEU A 229 21.55 -22.72 0.58
N ASN A 230 22.63 -23.10 -0.10
CA ASN A 230 23.16 -22.33 -1.22
C ASN A 230 22.54 -22.86 -2.51
N TRP A 231 22.11 -21.98 -3.40
CA TRP A 231 21.64 -22.38 -4.73
C TRP A 231 22.02 -21.36 -5.78
N LEU A 232 22.10 -21.81 -7.04
CA LEU A 232 22.45 -20.99 -8.18
C LEU A 232 21.67 -21.43 -9.42
N GLU A 233 21.07 -20.47 -10.11
CA GLU A 233 20.43 -20.69 -11.41
C GLU A 233 21.45 -20.40 -12.51
N LEU A 234 21.71 -21.42 -13.34
CA LEU A 234 22.61 -21.36 -14.49
C LEU A 234 21.77 -21.30 -15.76
N PRO A 235 21.79 -20.17 -16.49
CA PRO A 235 21.00 -20.01 -17.70
C PRO A 235 21.47 -20.99 -18.78
N ARG A 236 20.52 -21.60 -19.50
CA ARG A 236 20.80 -22.47 -20.65
C ARG A 236 20.39 -21.80 -21.96
N ALA A 237 21.16 -22.06 -23.03
CA ALA A 237 20.86 -21.52 -24.36
C ALA A 237 19.50 -21.99 -24.92
N ARG A 238 19.02 -23.16 -24.50
CA ARG A 238 17.68 -23.68 -24.78
C ARG A 238 17.17 -24.49 -23.56
N GLY A 239 15.87 -24.42 -23.31
CA GLY A 239 15.21 -25.14 -22.22
C GLY A 239 15.14 -24.35 -20.91
N ARG A 240 14.85 -25.03 -19.80
CA ARG A 240 14.79 -24.42 -18.46
C ARG A 240 16.20 -24.25 -17.88
N ASP A 241 16.38 -23.19 -17.11
CA ASP A 241 17.62 -22.92 -16.38
C ASP A 241 17.96 -24.09 -15.44
N LEU A 242 19.25 -24.38 -15.32
CA LEU A 242 19.74 -25.41 -14.40
C LEU A 242 19.80 -24.83 -12.99
N LEU A 243 19.19 -25.54 -12.04
CA LEU A 243 19.26 -25.19 -10.63
C LEU A 243 20.29 -26.06 -9.92
N LEU A 244 21.41 -25.45 -9.52
CA LEU A 244 22.41 -26.09 -8.67
C LEU A 244 22.06 -25.81 -7.21
N MET A 245 21.88 -26.84 -6.40
CA MET A 245 21.66 -26.74 -4.96
C MET A 245 22.83 -27.36 -4.20
N ALA A 246 23.31 -26.68 -3.17
CA ALA A 246 24.39 -27.10 -2.31
C ALA A 246 23.94 -26.99 -0.83
N PRO A 247 23.51 -28.11 -0.20
CA PRO A 247 23.14 -28.12 1.21
C PRO A 247 24.36 -27.84 2.09
N ILE A 248 24.16 -27.18 3.25
CA ILE A 248 25.21 -27.02 4.25
C ILE A 248 25.34 -28.31 5.09
N ARG A 249 26.55 -28.59 5.59
CA ARG A 249 26.79 -29.74 6.49
C ARG A 249 26.02 -29.58 7.80
N SER A 250 25.62 -30.71 8.39
CA SER A 250 25.07 -30.77 9.74
C SER A 250 26.17 -30.49 10.77
N ARG A 251 25.86 -29.82 11.88
CA ARG A 251 26.80 -29.65 13.01
C ARG A 251 27.09 -31.03 13.62
N GLY A 252 28.26 -31.61 13.33
CA GLY A 252 28.72 -32.89 13.87
C GLY A 252 29.42 -33.82 12.88
N GLU A 253 29.43 -33.51 11.59
CA GLU A 253 30.16 -34.28 10.56
C GLU A 253 31.61 -33.79 10.44
N GLU A 254 32.47 -34.24 11.35
CA GLU A 254 33.93 -34.16 11.18
C GLU A 254 34.45 -35.42 10.46
N GLU A 255 35.25 -35.17 9.42
CA GLU A 255 36.37 -35.98 8.91
C GLU A 255 36.23 -37.06 7.83
N ASP A 256 35.06 -37.49 7.38
CA ASP A 256 34.99 -38.44 6.23
C ASP A 256 34.49 -37.78 4.93
N GLY A 257 35.44 -37.25 4.14
CA GLY A 257 35.25 -36.91 2.72
C GLY A 257 35.32 -35.42 2.37
N ALA A 258 36.34 -35.04 1.59
CA ALA A 258 36.57 -33.68 1.08
C ALA A 258 35.51 -33.21 0.06
N ASP A 259 34.72 -34.12 -0.52
CA ASP A 259 33.93 -33.86 -1.73
C ASP A 259 32.68 -32.98 -1.52
N GLY A 260 32.09 -32.96 -0.32
CA GLY A 260 30.86 -32.19 -0.05
C GLY A 260 31.06 -30.67 0.13
N ASP A 261 32.29 -30.22 0.43
CA ASP A 261 32.59 -28.79 0.60
C ASP A 261 32.94 -28.12 -0.74
N ASP A 262 33.40 -28.87 -1.74
CA ASP A 262 33.85 -28.30 -3.01
C ASP A 262 32.74 -27.64 -3.82
N ILE A 263 31.54 -28.24 -3.85
CA ILE A 263 30.37 -27.63 -4.51
C ILE A 263 29.95 -26.36 -3.75
N ASN A 264 29.91 -26.39 -2.42
CA ASN A 264 29.61 -25.21 -1.60
C ASN A 264 30.66 -24.10 -1.82
N ARG A 265 31.94 -24.45 -1.86
CA ARG A 265 33.06 -23.55 -2.13
C ARG A 265 32.97 -22.95 -3.52
N PHE A 266 32.64 -23.77 -4.52
CA PHE A 266 32.43 -23.35 -5.90
C PHE A 266 31.24 -22.38 -6.02
N VAL A 267 30.08 -22.71 -5.45
CA VAL A 267 28.90 -21.85 -5.43
C VAL A 267 29.21 -20.53 -4.71
N ARG A 268 29.87 -20.57 -3.56
CA ARG A 268 30.30 -19.37 -2.83
C ARG A 268 31.29 -18.52 -3.63
N ARG A 269 32.19 -19.13 -4.42
CA ARG A 269 33.08 -18.38 -5.33
C ARG A 269 32.27 -17.65 -6.40
N LEU A 270 31.37 -18.35 -7.11
CA LEU A 270 30.51 -17.74 -8.13
C LEU A 270 29.63 -16.61 -7.58
N LEU A 271 29.04 -16.79 -6.41
CA LEU A 271 28.25 -15.76 -5.75
C LEU A 271 29.10 -14.54 -5.38
N ARG A 272 30.34 -14.73 -4.92
CA ARG A 272 31.30 -13.64 -4.66
C ARG A 272 31.65 -12.88 -5.93
N ASP A 273 31.91 -13.58 -7.04
CA ASP A 273 32.24 -12.96 -8.33
C ASP A 273 31.04 -12.15 -8.87
N ARG A 274 29.82 -12.71 -8.78
CA ARG A 274 28.58 -12.01 -9.14
C ARG A 274 28.36 -10.77 -8.27
N ALA A 275 28.61 -10.87 -6.96
CA ALA A 275 28.51 -9.73 -6.05
C ALA A 275 29.58 -8.65 -6.35
N LYS A 276 30.79 -9.03 -6.77
CA LYS A 276 31.83 -8.08 -7.22
C LYS A 276 31.38 -7.35 -8.48
N ALA A 277 30.86 -8.07 -9.48
CA ALA A 277 30.34 -7.49 -10.71
C ALA A 277 29.11 -6.58 -10.47
N GLU A 278 28.23 -6.95 -9.54
CA GLU A 278 27.10 -6.11 -9.13
C GLU A 278 27.58 -4.80 -8.49
N ARG A 279 28.55 -4.86 -7.59
CA ARG A 279 29.15 -3.65 -6.98
C ARG A 279 29.80 -2.73 -8.03
N ALA A 280 30.46 -3.30 -9.04
CA ALA A 280 31.00 -2.50 -10.14
C ALA A 280 29.89 -1.80 -10.93
N ARG A 281 28.78 -2.48 -11.23
CA ARG A 281 27.59 -1.88 -11.87
C ARG A 281 26.94 -0.81 -11.00
N GLN A 282 26.87 -1.00 -9.69
CA GLN A 282 26.38 0.01 -8.75
C GLN A 282 27.26 1.27 -8.76
N ALA A 283 28.59 1.10 -8.73
CA ALA A 283 29.52 2.22 -8.85
C ALA A 283 29.31 2.98 -10.17
N TYR A 284 29.25 2.26 -11.29
CA TYR A 284 28.96 2.84 -12.61
C TYR A 284 27.65 3.65 -12.60
N VAL A 285 26.57 3.08 -12.06
CA VAL A 285 25.29 3.80 -11.95
C VAL A 285 25.47 5.06 -11.14
N ALA A 286 26.08 5.01 -9.96
CA ALA A 286 26.26 6.17 -9.08
C ALA A 286 27.04 7.32 -9.75
N LEU A 287 28.14 6.99 -10.43
CA LEU A 287 28.99 7.99 -11.09
C LEU A 287 28.30 8.62 -12.31
N THR A 288 27.50 7.86 -13.04
CA THR A 288 26.85 8.30 -14.29
C THR A 288 25.50 9.00 -14.07
N ARG A 289 25.10 9.30 -12.83
CA ARG A 289 23.88 10.07 -12.57
C ARG A 289 24.08 11.58 -12.69
N ALA A 290 25.32 12.07 -12.63
CA ALA A 290 25.66 13.48 -12.65
C ALA A 290 25.76 14.03 -14.08
N LYS A 291 25.13 15.19 -14.35
CA LYS A 291 25.27 15.93 -15.61
C LYS A 291 26.40 16.96 -15.56
N ARG A 292 26.60 17.63 -14.41
CA ARG A 292 27.53 18.76 -14.27
C ARG A 292 28.60 18.48 -13.23
N THR A 293 28.23 18.19 -11.97
CA THR A 293 29.22 17.90 -10.92
C THR A 293 28.90 16.63 -10.16
N LEU A 294 29.97 15.94 -9.78
CA LEU A 294 29.95 14.73 -8.99
C LEU A 294 30.85 14.92 -7.77
N HIS A 295 30.28 14.69 -6.58
CA HIS A 295 30.99 14.78 -5.31
C HIS A 295 31.01 13.40 -4.66
N LEU A 296 32.20 12.85 -4.44
CA LEU A 296 32.40 11.53 -3.82
C LEU A 296 32.88 11.71 -2.38
N TYR A 297 32.13 11.16 -1.42
CA TYR A 297 32.52 11.14 -0.02
C TYR A 297 33.04 9.75 0.33
N VAL A 298 34.35 9.69 0.54
CA VAL A 298 35.10 8.46 0.81
C VAL A 298 35.57 8.44 2.25
N HIS A 299 35.60 7.24 2.83
CA HIS A 299 36.24 6.97 4.11
C HIS A 299 37.22 5.81 3.85
N PRO A 300 38.47 6.12 3.44
CA PRO A 300 39.47 5.09 3.20
C PRO A 300 39.81 4.40 4.52
N ARG A 301 40.24 3.14 4.41
CA ARG A 301 40.81 2.42 5.54
C ARG A 301 42.25 2.91 5.72
N ALA A 302 42.58 3.35 6.92
CA ALA A 302 43.96 3.63 7.31
C ALA A 302 44.53 2.37 7.97
N ASP A 303 45.68 1.91 7.50
CA ASP A 303 46.48 0.88 8.15
C ASP A 303 47.84 1.52 8.50
N GLU A 304 48.17 1.51 9.79
CA GLU A 304 49.40 2.09 10.32
C GLU A 304 50.41 0.97 10.60
N ALA A 305 51.59 1.07 10.01
CA ALA A 305 52.72 0.17 10.24
C ALA A 305 54.00 1.01 10.29
N ASP A 306 54.85 0.77 11.29
CA ASP A 306 56.14 1.45 11.47
C ASP A 306 56.07 3.00 11.44
N GLY A 307 54.96 3.57 11.91
CA GLY A 307 54.75 5.03 11.98
C GLY A 307 54.34 5.67 10.64
N GLU A 308 54.14 4.88 9.60
CA GLU A 308 53.65 5.32 8.31
C GLU A 308 52.18 4.90 8.13
N VAL A 309 51.31 5.88 7.82
CA VAL A 309 49.89 5.64 7.59
C VAL A 309 49.66 5.38 6.10
N SER A 310 49.25 4.16 5.78
CA SER A 310 48.86 3.79 4.42
C SER A 310 47.33 3.79 4.30
N TYR A 311 46.82 4.31 3.19
CA TYR A 311 45.39 4.30 2.89
C TYR A 311 45.06 3.21 1.87
N SER A 312 43.91 2.55 2.06
CA SER A 312 43.38 1.57 1.12
C SER A 312 41.86 1.62 1.00
N GLY A 313 41.35 1.12 -0.12
CA GLY A 313 39.93 0.91 -0.31
C GLY A 313 39.42 -0.24 0.56
N THR A 314 38.42 0.00 1.40
CA THR A 314 37.81 -1.04 2.25
C THR A 314 37.34 -2.23 1.40
N LYS A 315 37.79 -3.45 1.71
CA LYS A 315 37.34 -4.68 1.00
C LYS A 315 35.81 -4.80 1.02
N ASN A 316 35.24 -5.25 -0.10
CA ASN A 316 33.80 -5.38 -0.31
C ASN A 316 33.01 -4.05 -0.26
N SER A 317 33.65 -2.93 -0.60
CA SER A 317 33.00 -1.61 -0.72
C SER A 317 32.92 -1.16 -2.18
N LEU A 318 32.29 -0.01 -2.42
CA LEU A 318 32.36 0.66 -3.73
C LEU A 318 33.74 1.27 -3.94
N LEU A 319 34.40 1.75 -2.88
CA LEU A 319 35.73 2.35 -2.92
C LEU A 319 36.80 1.37 -3.39
N GLU A 320 36.69 0.08 -3.04
CA GLU A 320 37.58 -0.98 -3.55
C GLU A 320 37.62 -1.00 -5.09
N ASN A 321 36.48 -0.79 -5.76
CA ASN A 321 36.40 -0.78 -7.22
C ASN A 321 36.94 0.51 -7.84
N LEU A 322 36.93 1.62 -7.08
CA LEU A 322 37.38 2.93 -7.54
C LEU A 322 38.85 3.20 -7.18
N TRP A 323 39.43 2.41 -6.28
CA TRP A 323 40.74 2.69 -5.68
C TRP A 323 41.85 2.83 -6.71
N SER A 324 41.84 2.03 -7.79
CA SER A 324 42.85 2.14 -8.84
C SER A 324 42.79 3.45 -9.63
N ALA A 325 41.68 4.17 -9.57
CA ALA A 325 41.48 5.43 -10.31
C ALA A 325 41.64 6.66 -9.42
N ILE A 326 41.21 6.60 -8.14
CA ILE A 326 41.20 7.75 -7.23
C ILE A 326 42.08 7.57 -5.99
N GLY A 327 42.76 6.44 -5.84
CA GLY A 327 43.49 6.09 -4.62
C GLY A 327 44.60 7.08 -4.27
N ASP A 328 45.38 7.50 -5.27
CA ASP A 328 46.48 8.44 -5.09
C ASP A 328 45.98 9.83 -4.69
N GLU A 329 44.91 10.31 -5.33
CA GLU A 329 44.27 11.59 -4.97
C GLU A 329 43.68 11.56 -3.55
N VAL A 330 43.07 10.43 -3.16
CA VAL A 330 42.49 10.26 -1.82
C VAL A 330 43.58 10.17 -0.76
N ALA A 331 44.69 9.48 -1.04
CA ALA A 331 45.83 9.36 -0.13
C ALA A 331 46.62 10.67 0.03
N GLY A 332 46.68 11.49 -1.03
CA GLY A 332 47.33 12.80 -1.02
C GLY A 332 46.45 13.94 -0.49
N SER A 333 45.16 13.69 -0.23
CA SER A 333 44.25 14.68 0.33
C SER A 333 44.39 14.75 1.85
N GLU A 334 44.47 15.96 2.41
CA GLU A 334 44.38 16.12 3.87
C GLU A 334 43.01 15.60 4.34
N PRO A 335 42.97 14.76 5.39
CA PRO A 335 41.71 14.39 6.01
C PRO A 335 40.99 15.68 6.39
N VAL A 336 39.72 15.82 5.99
CA VAL A 336 38.86 16.86 6.55
C VAL A 336 38.80 16.58 8.05
N GLY A 337 39.55 17.36 8.83
CA GLY A 337 39.75 17.10 10.25
C GLY A 337 38.41 16.91 10.96
N GLU A 338 38.36 15.94 11.87
CA GLU A 338 37.27 15.84 12.85
C GLU A 338 37.31 17.07 13.76
N GLN A 339 36.85 18.22 13.28
CA GLN A 339 36.47 19.31 14.15
C GLN A 339 35.15 18.91 14.83
N GLY A 340 35.29 18.12 15.91
CA GLY A 340 34.25 17.91 16.93
C GLY A 340 33.24 16.78 16.68
N ALA A 341 33.69 15.53 16.47
CA ALA A 341 32.77 14.38 16.41
C ALA A 341 33.04 13.27 17.44
N ASN A 342 33.97 13.48 18.38
CA ASN A 342 34.28 12.52 19.45
C ASN A 342 33.93 13.04 20.87
N GLU A 343 33.05 14.04 20.97
CA GLU A 343 32.10 14.00 22.08
C GLU A 343 31.16 12.87 21.71
N GLY A 344 31.31 11.73 22.38
CA GLY A 344 30.44 10.57 22.17
C GLY A 344 29.04 11.09 21.99
N VAL A 345 28.48 10.90 20.79
CA VAL A 345 27.19 11.47 20.41
C VAL A 345 26.24 11.01 21.50
N ALA A 346 26.04 11.87 22.50
CA ALA A 346 24.91 11.82 23.37
C ALA A 346 23.82 11.79 22.34
N VAL A 347 23.18 10.63 22.20
CA VAL A 347 22.00 10.47 21.38
C VAL A 347 21.10 11.55 21.93
N THR A 348 21.13 12.72 21.28
CA THR A 348 20.31 13.84 21.67
C THR A 348 18.95 13.24 21.50
N PRO A 349 18.21 13.02 22.60
CA PRO A 349 16.99 12.26 22.55
C PRO A 349 16.19 12.90 21.44
N VAL A 350 15.76 12.04 20.50
CA VAL A 350 14.83 12.32 19.39
C VAL A 350 14.21 13.66 19.64
N THR A 351 14.53 14.68 18.82
CA THR A 351 13.89 16.02 18.86
C THR A 351 12.51 15.81 19.41
N LEU A 352 12.30 16.19 20.67
CA LEU A 352 11.09 15.87 21.42
C LEU A 352 9.97 16.22 20.48
N GLN A 353 9.40 15.21 19.82
CA GLN A 353 8.27 15.45 18.96
C GLN A 353 7.24 15.86 19.98
N LEU A 354 6.99 17.17 20.04
CA LEU A 354 6.06 17.80 20.94
C LEU A 354 4.67 17.32 20.50
N ARG A 355 4.40 16.05 20.79
CA ARG A 355 3.11 15.42 20.60
C ARG A 355 2.23 16.05 21.66
N ARG A 356 1.29 16.87 21.21
CA ARG A 356 0.39 17.57 22.10
C ARG A 356 -0.56 16.52 22.68
N ARG A 357 -0.31 16.12 23.92
CA ARG A 357 -1.27 15.36 24.72
C ARG A 357 -2.57 16.15 24.71
N LEU A 358 -3.65 15.55 24.21
CA LEU A 358 -4.94 16.25 24.18
C LEU A 358 -5.35 16.65 25.60
N VAL A 359 -5.93 17.84 25.70
CA VAL A 359 -6.61 18.30 26.92
C VAL A 359 -7.68 17.28 27.33
N ARG A 360 -8.04 17.28 28.62
CA ARG A 360 -8.89 16.27 29.26
C ARG A 360 -10.20 16.00 28.48
N GLN A 361 -10.82 17.06 27.95
CA GLN A 361 -12.01 17.01 27.11
C GLN A 361 -11.78 17.82 25.83
N PRO A 362 -11.20 17.23 24.78
CA PRO A 362 -11.10 17.90 23.50
C PRO A 362 -12.52 18.06 22.95
N ARG A 363 -12.92 19.29 22.61
CA ARG A 363 -14.15 19.50 21.85
C ARG A 363 -13.91 19.00 20.43
N SER A 364 -14.75 18.08 19.97
CA SER A 364 -14.79 17.77 18.55
C SER A 364 -15.07 19.06 17.79
N VAL A 365 -14.28 19.35 16.76
CA VAL A 365 -14.58 20.47 15.88
C VAL A 365 -15.88 20.13 15.17
N SER A 366 -16.92 20.94 15.37
CA SER A 366 -18.15 20.79 14.60
C SER A 366 -17.81 20.92 13.12
N PRO A 367 -18.29 20.02 12.25
CA PRO A 367 -18.11 20.19 10.81
C PRO A 367 -18.65 21.57 10.41
N PRO A 368 -18.02 22.24 9.44
CA PRO A 368 -18.43 23.58 9.07
C PRO A 368 -19.90 23.57 8.59
N PRO A 369 -20.64 24.69 8.75
CA PRO A 369 -22.09 24.71 8.56
C PRO A 369 -22.54 24.29 7.16
N ASP A 370 -21.69 24.50 6.16
CA ASP A 370 -21.88 24.06 4.78
C ASP A 370 -21.82 22.54 4.62
N VAL A 371 -21.05 21.83 5.44
CA VAL A 371 -21.05 20.35 5.51
C VAL A 371 -22.32 19.84 6.20
N ILE A 372 -22.79 20.54 7.24
CA ILE A 372 -24.04 20.22 7.94
C ILE A 372 -25.26 20.49 7.03
N ALA A 373 -25.19 21.53 6.20
CA ALA A 373 -26.26 21.92 5.28
C ALA A 373 -26.33 21.07 4.00
N ARG A 374 -25.29 20.27 3.69
CA ARG A 374 -25.26 19.38 2.52
C ARG A 374 -26.11 18.13 2.76
N GLY A 375 -27.41 18.34 2.87
CA GLY A 375 -28.47 17.34 2.71
C GLY A 375 -28.57 16.29 3.80
N GLU A 376 -29.80 15.83 4.04
CA GLU A 376 -30.02 14.57 4.74
C GLU A 376 -29.37 13.44 3.93
N ILE A 377 -28.52 12.65 4.58
CA ILE A 377 -28.17 11.32 4.09
C ILE A 377 -29.46 10.51 4.21
N LEU A 378 -30.27 10.48 3.15
CA LEU A 378 -31.09 9.32 2.94
C LEU A 378 -30.07 8.19 2.80
N GLN A 379 -30.08 7.24 3.75
CA GLN A 379 -29.66 5.88 3.40
C GLN A 379 -30.30 5.65 2.04
N ALA A 380 -29.48 5.45 1.00
CA ALA A 380 -29.98 5.16 -0.33
C ALA A 380 -31.13 4.20 -0.07
N GLY A 381 -32.36 4.65 -0.34
CA GLY A 381 -33.50 3.78 -0.17
C GLY A 381 -33.03 2.56 -0.91
N VAL A 382 -32.82 1.46 -0.18
CA VAL A 382 -32.85 0.17 -0.82
C VAL A 382 -34.17 0.33 -1.54
N GLU A 383 -34.14 0.47 -2.86
CA GLU A 383 -35.30 0.12 -3.65
C GLU A 383 -35.48 -1.32 -3.20
N GLU A 384 -36.24 -1.50 -2.11
CA GLU A 384 -36.82 -2.74 -1.69
C GLU A 384 -37.73 -3.02 -2.87
N GLU A 385 -37.11 -3.53 -3.95
CA GLU A 385 -37.79 -4.46 -4.82
C GLU A 385 -38.36 -5.46 -3.85
N ASP A 386 -39.68 -5.38 -3.65
CA ASP A 386 -40.46 -6.23 -2.76
C ASP A 386 -39.77 -7.59 -2.68
N LEU A 387 -39.21 -7.88 -1.50
CA LEU A 387 -38.47 -9.12 -1.22
C LEU A 387 -39.49 -10.27 -1.20
N VAL A 388 -39.98 -10.63 -2.39
CA VAL A 388 -40.54 -11.94 -2.65
C VAL A 388 -39.36 -12.89 -2.57
N PHE A 389 -39.33 -13.69 -1.51
CA PHE A 389 -38.33 -14.75 -1.27
C PHE A 389 -38.39 -15.78 -2.41
N ASP A 390 -37.72 -15.47 -3.52
CA ASP A 390 -37.52 -16.36 -4.65
C ASP A 390 -36.03 -16.73 -4.72
N TRP A 391 -35.75 -17.99 -4.42
CA TRP A 391 -34.41 -18.59 -4.46
C TRP A 391 -33.75 -18.45 -5.85
N ALA A 392 -34.55 -18.40 -6.92
CA ALA A 392 -34.04 -18.17 -8.28
C ALA A 392 -33.46 -16.76 -8.45
N ARG A 393 -34.07 -15.76 -7.81
CA ARG A 393 -33.67 -14.35 -7.87
C ARG A 393 -32.38 -14.08 -7.10
N GLN A 394 -32.22 -14.70 -5.93
CA GLN A 394 -30.97 -14.62 -5.15
C GLN A 394 -29.80 -15.30 -5.86
N SER A 395 -30.03 -16.46 -6.47
CA SER A 395 -29.02 -17.17 -7.26
C SER A 395 -28.59 -16.34 -8.47
N ALA A 396 -29.54 -15.76 -9.21
CA ALA A 396 -29.26 -14.87 -10.34
C ALA A 396 -28.43 -13.64 -9.94
N ARG A 397 -28.74 -13.02 -8.80
CA ARG A 397 -27.98 -11.87 -8.27
C ARG A 397 -26.52 -12.23 -7.98
N ARG A 398 -26.29 -13.37 -7.32
CA ARG A 398 -24.92 -13.84 -6.99
C ARG A 398 -24.12 -14.23 -8.23
N ILE A 399 -24.77 -14.82 -9.24
CA ILE A 399 -24.17 -15.07 -10.55
C ILE A 399 -23.77 -13.74 -11.21
N GLY A 400 -24.65 -12.73 -11.17
CA GLY A 400 -24.37 -11.37 -11.66
C GLY A 400 -23.12 -10.77 -11.02
N THR A 401 -23.03 -10.80 -9.69
CA THR A 401 -21.85 -10.31 -8.95
C THR A 401 -20.55 -10.95 -9.44
N VAL A 402 -20.54 -12.27 -9.62
CA VAL A 402 -19.34 -12.98 -10.08
C VAL A 402 -19.00 -12.65 -11.54
N VAL A 403 -19.99 -12.41 -12.40
CA VAL A 403 -19.75 -11.94 -13.78
C VAL A 403 -19.15 -10.54 -13.76
N HIS A 404 -19.69 -9.61 -12.97
CA HIS A 404 -19.16 -8.24 -12.83
C HIS A 404 -17.71 -8.24 -12.33
N GLU A 405 -17.40 -9.02 -11.29
CA GLU A 405 -16.03 -9.19 -10.76
C GLU A 405 -15.02 -9.62 -11.84
N GLU A 406 -15.43 -10.50 -12.76
CA GLU A 406 -14.57 -10.99 -13.83
C GLU A 406 -14.45 -10.01 -15.00
N LEU A 407 -15.54 -9.32 -15.37
CA LEU A 407 -15.49 -8.25 -16.38
C LEU A 407 -14.62 -7.07 -15.91
N GLU A 408 -14.73 -6.67 -14.64
CA GLU A 408 -13.84 -5.69 -13.99
C GLU A 408 -12.37 -6.13 -14.12
N ARG A 409 -12.10 -7.41 -13.90
CA ARG A 409 -10.75 -7.97 -14.00
C ARG A 409 -10.20 -7.92 -15.42
N PHE A 410 -11.02 -8.25 -16.42
CA PHE A 410 -10.62 -8.22 -17.82
C PHE A 410 -10.37 -6.80 -18.31
N ALA A 411 -11.19 -5.85 -17.86
CA ALA A 411 -11.02 -4.44 -18.20
C ALA A 411 -9.70 -3.82 -17.67
N ARG A 412 -9.12 -4.37 -16.59
CA ARG A 412 -7.84 -3.91 -16.00
C ARG A 412 -6.59 -4.60 -16.56
N GLY A 413 -6.73 -5.63 -17.38
CA GLY A 413 -5.63 -6.48 -17.82
C GLY A 413 -5.75 -6.91 -19.28
N ALA A 414 -4.90 -7.85 -19.70
CA ALA A 414 -5.06 -8.48 -21.00
C ALA A 414 -6.26 -9.45 -20.98
N LEU A 415 -7.09 -9.43 -22.02
CA LEU A 415 -8.19 -10.37 -22.20
C LEU A 415 -7.62 -11.80 -22.17
N PRO A 416 -8.05 -12.67 -21.23
CA PRO A 416 -7.55 -14.04 -21.19
C PRO A 416 -8.10 -14.86 -22.37
N ALA A 417 -7.43 -15.98 -22.67
CA ALA A 417 -8.05 -17.00 -23.51
C ALA A 417 -9.33 -17.53 -22.84
N ALA A 418 -10.44 -17.52 -23.57
CA ALA A 418 -11.80 -17.84 -23.09
C ALA A 418 -11.99 -19.27 -22.52
N GLU A 419 -10.95 -20.12 -22.61
CA GLU A 419 -10.96 -21.54 -22.26
C GLU A 419 -10.12 -21.90 -21.02
N SER A 420 -9.68 -20.94 -20.20
CA SER A 420 -8.87 -21.26 -19.01
C SER A 420 -9.62 -22.21 -18.07
N PRO A 421 -9.13 -23.46 -17.86
CA PRO A 421 -9.81 -24.43 -16.99
C PRO A 421 -9.83 -23.99 -15.51
N THR A 422 -8.94 -23.07 -15.14
CA THR A 422 -8.91 -22.46 -13.80
C THR A 422 -10.04 -21.46 -13.55
N LEU A 423 -10.69 -20.94 -14.61
CA LEU A 423 -11.77 -19.95 -14.47
C LEU A 423 -13.01 -20.61 -13.85
N ALA A 424 -13.49 -21.72 -14.41
CA ALA A 424 -14.70 -22.40 -13.92
C ALA A 424 -14.60 -22.76 -12.42
N ALA A 425 -13.47 -23.37 -12.01
CA ALA A 425 -13.23 -23.70 -10.60
C ALA A 425 -13.20 -22.47 -9.69
N ARG A 426 -12.70 -21.33 -10.18
CA ARG A 426 -12.71 -20.07 -9.44
C ARG A 426 -14.13 -19.51 -9.28
N LEU A 427 -14.93 -19.51 -10.35
CA LEU A 427 -16.32 -19.04 -10.31
C LEU A 427 -17.13 -19.88 -9.33
N GLU A 428 -17.00 -21.21 -9.40
CA GLU A 428 -17.66 -22.14 -8.49
C GLU A 428 -17.25 -21.89 -7.03
N SER A 429 -15.95 -21.77 -6.77
CA SER A 429 -15.45 -21.46 -5.42
C SER A 429 -16.00 -20.13 -4.91
N ARG A 430 -16.09 -19.10 -5.75
CA ARG A 430 -16.60 -17.78 -5.37
C ARG A 430 -18.09 -17.82 -5.06
N LEU A 431 -18.89 -18.51 -5.88
CA LEU A 431 -20.32 -18.70 -5.66
C LEU A 431 -20.61 -19.46 -4.35
N ARG A 432 -19.78 -20.45 -4.00
CA ARG A 432 -19.85 -21.12 -2.69
C ARG A 432 -19.59 -20.15 -1.53
N THR A 433 -18.60 -19.26 -1.65
CA THR A 433 -18.34 -18.22 -0.64
C THR A 433 -19.49 -17.23 -0.51
N LEU A 434 -20.23 -16.97 -1.61
CA LEU A 434 -21.46 -16.17 -1.60
C LEU A 434 -22.67 -16.94 -1.06
N GLY A 435 -22.49 -18.19 -0.60
CA GLY A 435 -23.50 -18.98 0.09
C GLY A 435 -24.41 -19.80 -0.83
N LEU A 436 -24.02 -20.08 -2.08
CA LEU A 436 -24.72 -21.11 -2.87
C LEU A 436 -24.28 -22.50 -2.41
N ASP A 437 -25.22 -23.44 -2.45
CA ASP A 437 -24.93 -24.85 -2.24
C ASP A 437 -24.06 -25.42 -3.39
N PRO A 438 -23.46 -26.62 -3.24
CA PRO A 438 -22.54 -27.15 -4.25
C PRO A 438 -23.15 -27.30 -5.64
N GLU A 439 -24.44 -27.66 -5.73
CA GLU A 439 -25.13 -27.83 -7.01
C GLU A 439 -25.44 -26.48 -7.68
N GLY A 440 -26.02 -25.53 -6.93
CA GLY A 440 -26.29 -24.18 -7.43
C GLY A 440 -25.02 -23.41 -7.77
N ALA A 441 -23.92 -23.61 -7.03
CA ALA A 441 -22.64 -23.00 -7.35
C ALA A 441 -22.06 -23.54 -8.67
N ARG A 442 -22.25 -24.83 -8.97
CA ARG A 442 -21.80 -25.45 -10.21
C ARG A 442 -22.62 -24.99 -11.41
N ASP A 443 -23.95 -24.95 -11.29
CA ASP A 443 -24.82 -24.40 -12.34
C ASP A 443 -24.54 -22.91 -12.58
N GLY A 444 -24.47 -22.13 -11.50
CA GLY A 444 -24.17 -20.71 -11.56
C GLY A 444 -22.81 -20.42 -12.18
N ALA A 445 -21.79 -21.25 -11.91
CA ALA A 445 -20.47 -21.13 -12.53
C ALA A 445 -20.53 -21.38 -14.05
N ASN A 446 -21.30 -22.37 -14.49
CA ASN A 446 -21.51 -22.62 -15.92
C ASN A 446 -22.20 -21.44 -16.61
N ARG A 447 -23.25 -20.88 -15.98
CA ARG A 447 -23.95 -19.70 -16.50
C ARG A 447 -23.04 -18.47 -16.57
N ALA A 448 -22.27 -18.20 -15.52
CA ALA A 448 -21.29 -17.12 -15.52
C ALA A 448 -20.21 -17.31 -16.60
N LEU A 449 -19.74 -18.54 -16.80
CA LEU A 449 -18.77 -18.86 -17.84
C LEU A 449 -19.36 -18.62 -19.25
N THR A 450 -20.61 -18.99 -19.48
CA THR A 450 -21.31 -18.70 -20.73
C THR A 450 -21.40 -17.19 -20.99
N ALA A 451 -21.81 -16.40 -19.99
CA ALA A 451 -21.88 -14.94 -20.08
C ALA A 451 -20.52 -14.30 -20.43
N ILE A 452 -19.46 -14.76 -19.76
CA ILE A 452 -18.09 -14.28 -20.00
C ILE A 452 -17.65 -14.64 -21.43
N ARG A 453 -17.86 -15.88 -21.87
CA ARG A 453 -17.49 -16.33 -23.22
C ARG A 453 -18.22 -15.55 -24.30
N ALA A 454 -19.53 -15.37 -24.14
CA ALA A 454 -20.35 -14.58 -25.06
C ALA A 454 -19.87 -13.12 -25.14
N THR A 455 -19.49 -12.52 -24.00
CA THR A 455 -18.93 -11.16 -23.95
C THR A 455 -17.58 -11.04 -24.66
N LEU A 456 -16.70 -12.02 -24.50
CA LEU A 456 -15.38 -12.02 -25.13
C LEU A 456 -15.45 -12.33 -26.64
N ALA A 457 -16.46 -13.07 -27.08
CA ALA A 457 -16.69 -13.36 -28.50
C ALA A 457 -17.33 -12.17 -29.23
N ASP A 458 -18.20 -11.42 -28.55
CA ASP A 458 -18.88 -10.26 -29.11
C ASP A 458 -17.92 -9.07 -29.35
N GLU A 459 -18.10 -8.36 -30.46
CA GLU A 459 -17.33 -7.16 -30.79
C GLU A 459 -17.66 -6.01 -29.84
N ARG A 460 -18.94 -5.82 -29.49
CA ARG A 460 -19.36 -4.77 -28.57
C ARG A 460 -18.88 -5.06 -27.15
N GLY A 461 -18.98 -6.31 -26.71
CA GLY A 461 -18.39 -6.78 -25.45
C GLY A 461 -16.89 -6.52 -25.34
N ARG A 462 -16.10 -6.83 -26.39
CA ARG A 462 -14.66 -6.51 -26.44
C ARG A 462 -14.39 -5.00 -26.43
N TRP A 463 -15.19 -4.21 -27.14
CA TRP A 463 -15.09 -2.75 -27.11
C TRP A 463 -15.31 -2.17 -25.72
N LEU A 464 -16.29 -2.68 -24.95
CA LEU A 464 -16.55 -2.22 -23.57
C LEU A 464 -15.37 -2.49 -22.62
N LEU A 465 -14.62 -3.56 -22.87
CA LEU A 465 -13.49 -4.01 -22.06
C LEU A 465 -12.13 -3.49 -22.57
N ASP A 466 -12.11 -2.68 -23.64
CA ASP A 466 -10.87 -2.20 -24.24
C ASP A 466 -10.07 -1.33 -23.25
N SER A 467 -8.82 -1.71 -23.02
CA SER A 467 -7.91 -0.99 -22.12
C SER A 467 -7.36 0.31 -22.70
N ARG A 468 -7.63 0.60 -23.99
CA ARG A 468 -7.20 1.84 -24.67
C ARG A 468 -8.10 3.03 -24.38
N HIS A 469 -9.31 2.80 -23.87
CA HIS A 469 -10.21 3.90 -23.50
C HIS A 469 -9.60 4.78 -22.42
N ARG A 470 -9.84 6.08 -22.53
CA ARG A 470 -9.38 7.06 -21.55
C ARG A 470 -10.30 7.07 -20.33
N ASP A 471 -9.76 7.44 -19.17
CA ASP A 471 -10.53 7.57 -17.93
C ASP A 471 -11.43 6.36 -17.64
N ALA A 472 -10.92 5.16 -17.94
CA ALA A 472 -11.68 3.92 -17.85
C ALA A 472 -11.64 3.35 -16.42
N HIS A 473 -12.82 3.26 -15.80
CA HIS A 473 -13.01 2.68 -14.47
C HIS A 473 -14.09 1.60 -14.50
N SER A 474 -14.04 0.69 -13.55
CA SER A 474 -15.06 -0.35 -13.33
C SER A 474 -15.42 -0.38 -11.85
N GLU A 475 -16.68 -0.66 -11.54
CA GLU A 475 -17.24 -0.55 -10.19
C GLU A 475 -16.97 0.84 -9.57
N LEU A 476 -17.13 1.91 -10.36
CA LEU A 476 -16.83 3.26 -9.91
C LEU A 476 -17.94 3.75 -8.97
N ALA A 477 -17.61 3.85 -7.69
CA ALA A 477 -18.48 4.46 -6.69
C ALA A 477 -18.40 5.99 -6.79
N LEU A 478 -19.54 6.63 -7.09
CA LEU A 478 -19.70 8.08 -7.13
C LEU A 478 -20.69 8.53 -6.06
N THR A 479 -20.36 9.66 -5.43
CA THR A 479 -21.24 10.37 -4.51
C THR A 479 -21.39 11.80 -5.01
N GLY A 480 -22.63 12.25 -5.22
CA GLY A 480 -22.92 13.61 -5.68
C GLY A 480 -24.12 14.22 -4.96
N LEU A 481 -24.36 15.52 -5.16
CA LEU A 481 -25.46 16.26 -4.56
C LEU A 481 -26.55 16.53 -5.61
N ARG A 482 -27.70 15.88 -5.48
CA ARG A 482 -28.84 16.04 -6.40
C ARG A 482 -30.04 16.64 -5.68
N GLY A 483 -30.49 17.81 -6.12
CA GLY A 483 -31.66 18.47 -5.51
C GLY A 483 -31.52 18.70 -4.00
N GLY A 484 -30.29 19.00 -3.54
CA GLY A 484 -29.97 19.17 -2.12
C GLY A 484 -29.84 17.86 -1.31
N ARG A 485 -29.78 16.71 -1.98
CA ARG A 485 -29.65 15.38 -1.34
C ARG A 485 -28.39 14.66 -1.79
N ILE A 486 -27.72 13.96 -0.89
CA ILE A 486 -26.56 13.13 -1.23
C ILE A 486 -27.06 11.84 -1.91
N VAL A 487 -26.56 11.56 -3.12
CA VAL A 487 -26.87 10.35 -3.89
C VAL A 487 -25.59 9.55 -4.08
N ASN A 488 -25.67 8.25 -3.79
CA ASN A 488 -24.59 7.30 -4.04
C ASN A 488 -24.96 6.40 -5.23
N ALA A 489 -24.00 6.17 -6.10
CA ALA A 489 -24.14 5.30 -7.27
C ALA A 489 -22.88 4.46 -7.44
N VAL A 490 -23.03 3.21 -7.89
CA VAL A 490 -21.91 2.36 -8.32
C VAL A 490 -22.13 2.04 -9.78
N ILE A 491 -21.23 2.51 -10.63
CA ILE A 491 -21.30 2.33 -12.08
C ILE A 491 -20.42 1.15 -12.47
N ASP A 492 -21.00 0.09 -13.06
CA ASP A 492 -20.27 -1.11 -13.44
C ASP A 492 -19.07 -0.79 -14.36
N ARG A 493 -19.28 0.09 -15.35
CA ARG A 493 -18.23 0.50 -16.28
C ARG A 493 -18.43 1.95 -16.75
N ILE A 494 -17.36 2.72 -16.70
CA ILE A 494 -17.32 4.09 -17.23
C ILE A 494 -16.00 4.34 -17.95
N PHE A 495 -16.04 5.02 -19.09
CA PHE A 495 -14.84 5.37 -19.86
C PHE A 495 -15.13 6.46 -20.89
N ILE A 496 -14.08 7.06 -21.44
CA ILE A 496 -14.14 7.98 -22.58
C ILE A 496 -13.60 7.25 -23.81
N ASP A 497 -14.44 7.14 -24.84
CA ASP A 497 -14.06 6.49 -26.11
C ASP A 497 -13.17 7.38 -27.00
N GLU A 498 -12.71 6.84 -28.13
CA GLU A 498 -11.87 7.54 -29.09
C GLU A 498 -12.55 8.79 -29.70
N SER A 499 -13.89 8.86 -29.68
CA SER A 499 -14.66 10.03 -30.15
C SER A 499 -14.76 11.15 -29.11
N GLY A 500 -14.28 10.91 -27.88
CA GLY A 500 -14.39 11.85 -26.77
C GLY A 500 -15.72 11.78 -26.02
N THR A 501 -16.49 10.70 -26.19
CA THR A 501 -17.77 10.51 -25.49
C THR A 501 -17.59 9.67 -24.23
N ARG A 502 -18.13 10.15 -23.10
CA ARG A 502 -18.13 9.44 -21.82
C ARG A 502 -19.30 8.45 -21.78
N TRP A 503 -19.00 7.17 -21.77
CA TRP A 503 -19.98 6.10 -21.68
C TRP A 503 -20.14 5.64 -20.25
N VAL A 504 -21.39 5.59 -19.77
CA VAL A 504 -21.81 4.93 -18.54
C VAL A 504 -22.50 3.63 -18.93
N VAL A 505 -22.00 2.50 -18.45
CA VAL A 505 -22.47 1.18 -18.86
C VAL A 505 -22.80 0.33 -17.65
N ASP A 506 -23.93 -0.36 -17.74
CA ASP A 506 -24.39 -1.32 -16.74
C ASP A 506 -24.61 -2.70 -17.41
N PHE A 507 -24.14 -3.76 -16.75
CA PHE A 507 -24.17 -5.13 -17.24
C PHE A 507 -25.35 -5.89 -16.60
N LYS A 508 -26.25 -6.44 -17.42
CA LYS A 508 -27.40 -7.23 -16.94
C LYS A 508 -27.30 -8.70 -17.34
N THR A 509 -27.26 -9.57 -16.34
CA THR A 509 -27.17 -11.05 -16.51
C THR A 509 -28.52 -11.76 -16.49
N SER A 510 -29.61 -11.02 -16.71
CA SER A 510 -30.97 -11.58 -16.76
C SER A 510 -31.10 -12.65 -17.86
N PRO A 511 -31.58 -13.87 -17.54
CA PRO A 511 -31.90 -14.85 -18.58
C PRO A 511 -33.16 -14.41 -19.35
N HIS A 512 -33.25 -14.83 -20.62
CA HIS A 512 -34.46 -14.71 -21.43
C HIS A 512 -34.99 -16.12 -21.73
N GLU A 513 -36.20 -16.44 -21.29
CA GLU A 513 -36.79 -17.79 -21.39
C GLU A 513 -37.72 -17.97 -22.61
N GLY A 514 -37.38 -17.31 -23.72
CA GLY A 514 -38.12 -17.40 -24.97
C GLY A 514 -39.19 -16.32 -25.14
N GLY A 515 -39.49 -15.98 -26.40
CA GLY A 515 -40.31 -14.82 -26.79
C GLY A 515 -39.50 -13.81 -27.61
N ASP A 516 -40.13 -12.68 -27.95
CA ASP A 516 -39.50 -11.61 -28.74
C ASP A 516 -38.36 -10.94 -27.94
N LEU A 517 -37.13 -11.14 -28.41
CA LEU A 517 -35.91 -10.61 -27.82
C LEU A 517 -35.89 -9.07 -27.85
N ASP A 518 -36.40 -8.44 -28.91
CA ASP A 518 -36.38 -6.99 -29.04
C ASP A 518 -37.35 -6.35 -28.05
N ALA A 519 -38.54 -6.92 -27.89
CA ALA A 519 -39.52 -6.50 -26.89
C ALA A 519 -38.98 -6.64 -25.45
N PHE A 520 -38.29 -7.74 -25.14
CA PHE A 520 -37.64 -7.93 -23.84
C PHE A 520 -36.56 -6.86 -23.58
N LEU A 521 -35.66 -6.64 -24.53
CA LEU A 521 -34.59 -5.64 -24.39
C LEU A 521 -35.15 -4.22 -24.24
N ALA A 522 -36.22 -3.87 -24.95
CA ALA A 522 -36.90 -2.59 -24.81
C ALA A 522 -37.53 -2.40 -23.42
N ALA A 523 -38.18 -3.44 -22.90
CA ALA A 523 -38.74 -3.42 -21.54
C ALA A 523 -37.66 -3.26 -20.46
N GLN A 524 -36.51 -3.92 -20.62
CA GLN A 524 -35.36 -3.76 -19.71
C GLN A 524 -34.75 -2.36 -19.79
N ALA A 525 -34.60 -1.80 -20.99
CA ALA A 525 -34.11 -0.44 -21.18
C ALA A 525 -35.00 0.58 -20.45
N LEU A 526 -36.33 0.46 -20.58
CA LEU A 526 -37.28 1.32 -19.87
C LEU A 526 -37.16 1.17 -18.35
N ARG A 527 -37.06 -0.07 -17.85
CA ARG A 527 -36.91 -0.37 -16.41
C ARG A 527 -35.67 0.31 -15.80
N TYR A 528 -34.53 0.28 -16.48
CA TYR A 528 -33.27 0.82 -15.96
C TYR A 528 -32.99 2.27 -16.37
N THR A 529 -33.87 2.91 -17.13
CA THR A 529 -33.73 4.32 -17.53
C THR A 529 -33.54 5.26 -16.33
N PRO A 530 -34.34 5.18 -15.24
CA PRO A 530 -34.13 6.05 -14.08
C PRO A 530 -32.78 5.86 -13.41
N GLN A 531 -32.26 4.63 -13.37
CA GLN A 531 -30.94 4.31 -12.81
C GLN A 531 -29.82 4.91 -13.66
N LEU A 532 -29.86 4.68 -14.97
CA LEU A 532 -28.84 5.19 -15.90
C LEU A 532 -28.87 6.71 -16.02
N ALA A 533 -30.03 7.35 -15.93
CA ALA A 533 -30.13 8.81 -15.87
C ALA A 533 -29.43 9.37 -14.62
N ARG A 534 -29.59 8.73 -13.46
CA ARG A 534 -28.84 9.08 -12.23
C ARG A 534 -27.33 8.95 -12.44
N TYR A 535 -26.89 7.88 -13.09
CA TYR A 535 -25.46 7.67 -13.34
C TYR A 535 -24.91 8.71 -14.34
N ALA A 536 -25.66 9.02 -15.38
CA ALA A 536 -25.27 10.00 -16.39
C ALA A 536 -25.14 11.41 -15.80
N GLU A 537 -26.08 11.84 -14.95
CA GLU A 537 -25.99 13.11 -14.24
C GLU A 537 -24.72 13.22 -13.39
N LEU A 538 -24.40 12.19 -12.58
CA LEU A 538 -23.17 12.16 -11.78
C LEU A 538 -21.92 12.14 -12.66
N ALA A 539 -21.95 11.42 -13.78
CA ALA A 539 -20.83 11.35 -14.72
C ALA A 539 -20.57 12.68 -15.43
N ARG A 540 -21.58 13.53 -15.66
CA ARG A 540 -21.42 14.89 -16.23
C ARG A 540 -20.62 15.82 -15.32
N GLU A 541 -20.61 15.58 -14.01
CA GLU A 541 -19.80 16.38 -13.07
C GLU A 541 -18.30 16.02 -13.11
N LEU A 542 -17.92 14.89 -13.71
CA LEU A 542 -16.53 14.44 -13.79
C LEU A 542 -15.70 15.17 -14.86
N GLY A 543 -16.35 15.77 -15.86
CA GLY A 543 -15.66 16.42 -16.96
C GLY A 543 -16.60 17.00 -18.02
N PRO A 544 -16.05 17.75 -18.99
CA PRO A 544 -16.83 18.44 -20.02
C PRO A 544 -17.33 17.52 -21.14
N GLU A 545 -16.97 16.24 -21.14
CA GLU A 545 -17.31 15.30 -22.21
C GLU A 545 -18.82 15.01 -22.28
N PRO A 546 -19.40 14.84 -23.48
CA PRO A 546 -20.79 14.40 -23.60
C PRO A 546 -20.97 13.01 -22.99
N VAL A 547 -22.07 12.80 -22.26
CA VAL A 547 -22.33 11.55 -21.55
C VAL A 547 -23.43 10.76 -22.25
N ARG A 548 -23.18 9.47 -22.53
CA ARG A 548 -24.17 8.50 -23.03
C ARG A 548 -24.25 7.31 -22.10
N ALA A 549 -25.42 6.65 -22.07
CA ALA A 549 -25.64 5.48 -21.23
C ALA A 549 -26.06 4.26 -22.06
N GLY A 550 -25.67 3.06 -21.60
CA GLY A 550 -26.11 1.84 -22.25
C GLY A 550 -26.13 0.63 -21.33
N LEU A 551 -26.95 -0.34 -21.73
CA LEU A 551 -27.06 -1.66 -21.13
C LEU A 551 -26.40 -2.67 -22.05
N TYR A 552 -25.55 -3.51 -21.47
CA TYR A 552 -25.02 -4.68 -22.14
C TYR A 552 -25.53 -5.94 -21.45
N PHE A 553 -25.96 -6.92 -22.24
CA PHE A 553 -26.51 -8.19 -21.77
C PHE A 553 -25.53 -9.33 -22.11
N PRO A 554 -24.59 -9.69 -21.20
CA PRO A 554 -23.57 -10.70 -21.47
C PRO A 554 -24.09 -12.03 -22.02
N LEU A 555 -25.20 -12.55 -21.49
CA LEU A 555 -25.77 -13.83 -21.93
C LEU A 555 -26.40 -13.77 -23.32
N LEU A 556 -26.80 -12.58 -23.78
CA LEU A 556 -27.51 -12.37 -25.03
C LEU A 556 -26.62 -11.75 -26.11
N SER A 557 -25.38 -11.37 -25.77
CA SER A 557 -24.49 -10.57 -26.61
C SER A 557 -25.21 -9.36 -27.23
N ALA A 558 -26.05 -8.69 -26.43
CA ALA A 558 -26.94 -7.63 -26.89
C ALA A 558 -26.59 -6.29 -26.23
N TRP A 559 -26.70 -5.22 -27.01
CA TRP A 559 -26.46 -3.85 -26.58
C TRP A 559 -27.70 -2.99 -26.79
N ARG A 560 -28.06 -2.20 -25.78
CA ARG A 560 -29.09 -1.16 -25.87
C ARG A 560 -28.56 0.14 -25.31
N GLU A 561 -28.58 1.17 -26.14
CA GLU A 561 -28.39 2.53 -25.65
C GLU A 561 -29.67 3.02 -24.98
N VAL A 562 -29.51 3.76 -23.88
CA VAL A 562 -30.62 4.29 -23.09
C VAL A 562 -30.53 5.81 -23.13
N PRO A 563 -31.60 6.51 -23.57
CA PRO A 563 -31.61 7.97 -23.56
C PRO A 563 -31.61 8.46 -22.10
N VAL A 564 -30.70 9.39 -21.79
CA VAL A 564 -30.44 9.90 -20.43
C VAL A 564 -30.41 11.43 -20.38
N ASP A 565 -31.03 12.08 -21.37
CA ASP A 565 -31.16 13.54 -21.47
C ASP A 565 -32.22 14.11 -20.53
#